data_AF-Q14K77-F1
#
_entry.id   AF-Q14K77-F1
#
_cell.length_a   1.000
_cell.length_b   1.000
_cell.length_c   1.000
_cell.angle_alpha   90.00
_cell.angle_beta   90.00
_cell.angle_gamma   90.00
#
_symmetry.space_group_name_H-M   'P 1'
#
loop_
_entity.id
_entity.type
_entity.pdbx_description
1 polymer ?
#
loop_
_entity_poly.entity_id
_entity_poly.type
_entity_poly.pdbx_seq_one_letter_code
_entity_poly.pdbx_strand_id
1 'polypeptide(L)' 'AGIVVGTPPKTPYCSLIEGLVDLEAAVCLCTAIKAKILGINLNVPVSLSLLLNYCGKKVPNGFQCV' A
#
# COMPACT_ATOMS: atom_id res chain seq x y z
N ALA A 1 0.16 24.07 -17.90
CA ALA A 1 1.33 23.32 -17.43
C ALA A 1 0.86 22.30 -16.40
N GLY A 2 1.02 21.02 -16.66
CA GLY A 2 0.62 19.96 -15.73
C GLY A 2 1.66 19.80 -14.63
N ILE A 3 1.21 19.70 -13.38
CA ILE A 3 2.10 19.37 -12.25
C ILE A 3 2.44 17.89 -12.36
N VAL A 4 3.69 17.57 -12.67
CA VAL A 4 4.21 16.22 -12.44
C VAL A 4 4.46 16.10 -10.95
N VAL A 5 3.47 15.61 -10.21
CA VAL A 5 3.69 15.11 -8.86
C VAL A 5 4.62 13.91 -9.01
N GLY A 6 5.83 14.03 -8.47
CA GLY A 6 6.88 13.03 -8.64
C GLY A 6 6.38 11.61 -8.34
N THR A 7 6.71 10.67 -9.21
CA THR A 7 6.44 9.25 -8.96
C THR A 7 7.28 8.78 -7.77
N PRO A 8 6.67 8.29 -6.69
CA PRO A 8 7.42 7.77 -5.55
C PRO A 8 8.30 6.60 -5.99
N PRO A 9 9.50 6.39 -5.43
CA PRO A 9 10.35 5.29 -5.86
C PRO A 9 9.67 3.93 -5.60
N LYS A 10 9.71 3.02 -6.57
CA LYS A 10 9.23 1.63 -6.38
C LYS A 10 10.11 0.86 -5.40
N THR A 11 11.39 1.14 -5.35
CA THR A 11 12.38 0.46 -4.50
C THR A 11 12.78 1.36 -3.32
N PRO A 12 12.90 0.83 -2.09
CA PRO A 12 12.78 -0.59 -1.71
C PRO A 12 11.34 -1.07 -1.47
N TYR A 13 10.33 -0.21 -1.63
CA TYR A 13 8.95 -0.47 -1.22
C TYR A 13 8.33 -1.75 -1.82
N CYS A 14 8.26 -1.85 -3.15
CA CYS A 14 7.63 -2.98 -3.84
C CYS A 14 8.42 -4.29 -3.68
N SER A 15 9.74 -4.20 -3.49
CA SER A 15 10.58 -5.37 -3.24
C SER A 15 10.22 -6.09 -1.94
N LEU A 16 9.62 -5.40 -0.97
CA LEU A 16 9.16 -6.01 0.29
C LEU A 16 7.99 -6.99 0.09
N ILE A 17 7.24 -6.85 -1.00
CA ILE A 17 6.03 -7.64 -1.28
C ILE A 17 6.09 -8.40 -2.61
N GLU A 18 7.26 -8.41 -3.27
CA GLU A 18 7.42 -8.96 -4.61
C GLU A 18 7.04 -10.46 -4.66
N GLY A 19 7.45 -11.23 -3.65
CA GLY A 19 7.17 -12.67 -3.53
C GLY A 19 5.84 -13.05 -2.88
N LEU A 20 5.05 -12.08 -2.40
CA LEU A 20 3.75 -12.34 -1.79
C LEU A 20 2.68 -12.43 -2.87
N VAL A 21 1.71 -13.34 -2.74
CA VAL A 21 0.51 -13.26 -3.59
C VAL A 21 -0.32 -12.03 -3.21
N ASP A 22 -1.21 -11.60 -4.11
CA ASP A 22 -1.97 -10.35 -3.96
C ASP A 22 -2.67 -10.20 -2.59
N LEU A 23 -3.31 -11.27 -2.13
CA LEU A 23 -4.03 -11.27 -0.84
C LEU A 23 -3.06 -11.20 0.35
N GLU A 24 -1.94 -11.91 0.31
CA GLU A 24 -0.94 -11.87 1.37
C GLU A 24 -0.30 -10.49 1.48
N ALA A 25 0.05 -9.87 0.34
CA ALA A 25 0.56 -8.50 0.31
C ALA A 25 -0.45 -7.52 0.92
N ALA A 26 -1.75 -7.69 0.60
CA ALA A 26 -2.82 -6.86 1.13
C ALA A 26 -2.99 -7.00 2.64
N VAL A 27 -3.02 -8.22 3.16
CA VAL A 27 -3.17 -8.49 4.60
C VAL A 27 -1.93 -8.02 5.38
N CYS A 28 -0.72 -8.31 4.88
CA CYS A 28 0.52 -7.86 5.50
C CYS A 28 0.56 -6.33 5.62
N LEU A 29 0.22 -5.62 4.55
CA LEU A 29 0.20 -4.17 4.54
C LEU A 29 -0.94 -3.59 5.39
N CYS A 30 -2.12 -4.23 5.43
CA CYS A 30 -3.18 -3.88 6.37
C CYS A 30 -2.73 -3.97 7.83
N THR A 31 -2.07 -5.07 8.21
CA THR A 31 -1.52 -5.25 9.56
C THR A 31 -0.46 -4.21 9.86
N ALA A 32 0.45 -3.93 8.91
CA ALA A 32 1.46 -2.89 9.07
C ALA A 32 0.86 -1.49 9.23
N ILE A 33 -0.18 -1.15 8.48
CA ILE A 33 -0.90 0.13 8.61
C ILE A 33 -1.58 0.21 9.98
N LYS A 34 -2.33 -0.83 10.39
CA LYS A 34 -2.96 -0.90 11.72
C LYS A 34 -1.94 -0.78 12.85
N ALA A 35 -0.78 -1.44 12.72
CA ALA A 35 0.30 -1.39 13.68
C ALA A 35 1.04 -0.03 13.67
N LYS A 36 1.21 0.60 12.51
CA LYS A 36 1.80 1.95 12.41
C LYS A 36 0.90 3.02 13.03
N ILE A 37 -0.43 2.86 13.04
CA ILE A 37 -1.32 3.74 13.78
C ILE A 37 -1.04 3.68 15.30
N LEU A 38 -0.47 2.58 15.82
CA LEU A 38 -0.10 2.46 17.24
C LEU A 38 1.15 3.30 17.64
N GLY A 39 1.81 3.99 16.69
CA GLY A 39 2.97 4.85 17.00
C GLY A 39 3.23 6.04 16.05
N ILE A 40 2.52 6.15 14.92
CA ILE A 40 2.61 7.25 13.96
C ILE A 40 1.19 7.72 13.62
N ASN A 41 0.89 8.99 13.88
CA ASN A 41 -0.40 9.58 13.52
C ASN A 41 -0.43 9.90 12.01
N LEU A 42 -0.95 8.96 11.21
CA LEU A 42 -1.19 9.18 9.78
C LEU A 42 -2.51 9.94 9.59
N ASN A 43 -2.44 11.28 9.52
CA ASN A 43 -3.58 12.15 9.20
C ASN A 43 -3.86 12.24 7.68
N VAL A 44 -3.68 11.13 6.95
CA VAL A 44 -3.93 11.06 5.51
C VAL A 44 -4.74 9.81 5.17
N PRO A 45 -5.76 9.92 4.30
CA PRO A 45 -6.49 8.76 3.81
C PRO A 45 -5.56 7.91 2.94
N VAL A 46 -5.05 6.80 3.48
CA VAL A 46 -4.20 5.86 2.75
C VAL A 46 -5.09 4.88 1.98
N SER A 47 -5.01 4.92 0.66
CA SER A 47 -5.62 3.89 -0.19
C SER A 47 -4.69 2.69 -0.29
N LEU A 48 -5.03 1.59 0.38
CA LEU A 48 -4.32 0.32 0.27
C LEU A 48 -4.26 -0.14 -1.20
N SER A 49 -5.37 0.01 -1.93
CA SER A 49 -5.45 -0.35 -3.34
C SER A 49 -4.45 0.43 -4.18
N LEU A 50 -4.27 1.74 -3.92
CA LEU A 50 -3.27 2.54 -4.66
C LEU A 50 -1.84 2.02 -4.42
N LEU A 51 -1.51 1.72 -3.17
CA LEU A 51 -0.20 1.21 -2.77
C LEU A 51 0.13 -0.15 -3.40
N LEU A 52 -0.85 -1.06 -3.40
CA LEU A 52 -0.70 -2.39 -4.01
C LEU A 52 -0.64 -2.31 -5.53
N ASN A 53 -1.55 -1.55 -6.16
CA ASN A 53 -1.57 -1.34 -7.60
C ASN A 53 -0.26 -0.70 -8.09
N TYR A 54 0.35 0.18 -7.29
CA TYR A 54 1.64 0.77 -7.61
C TYR A 54 2.75 -0.28 -7.78
N CYS A 55 2.67 -1.38 -7.03
CA CYS A 55 3.57 -2.53 -7.12
C CYS A 55 3.06 -3.65 -8.03
N GLY A 56 1.99 -3.41 -8.79
CA GLY A 56 1.39 -4.40 -9.69
C GLY A 56 0.56 -5.48 -8.99
N LYS A 57 0.26 -5.33 -7.70
CA LYS A 57 -0.60 -6.24 -6.94
C LYS A 57 -2.07 -5.84 -7.10
N LYS A 58 -2.97 -6.82 -7.22
CA LYS A 58 -4.41 -6.59 -7.44
C LYS A 58 -5.25 -7.14 -6.30
N VAL A 59 -5.99 -6.26 -5.63
CA VAL A 59 -6.99 -6.67 -4.62
C VAL A 59 -8.41 -6.60 -5.18
N PRO A 60 -9.34 -7.45 -4.71
CA PRO A 60 -10.75 -7.34 -5.06
C PRO A 60 -11.30 -5.94 -4.76
N ASN A 61 -12.25 -5.50 -5.59
CA ASN A 61 -12.99 -4.28 -5.32
C ASN A 61 -13.69 -4.39 -3.96
N GLY A 62 -13.58 -3.34 -3.14
CA GLY A 62 -14.16 -3.32 -1.79
C GLY A 62 -13.35 -4.06 -0.72
N PHE A 63 -12.12 -4.52 -1.03
CA PHE A 63 -11.22 -5.04 -0.01
C PHE A 63 -10.94 -3.97 1.05
N GLN A 64 -11.23 -4.30 2.30
CA GLN A 64 -11.07 -3.41 3.44
C GLN A 64 -10.21 -4.10 4.49
N CYS A 65 -9.31 -3.33 5.11
CA CYS A 65 -8.54 -3.81 6.26
C CYS A 65 -9.48 -3.96 7.47
N VAL A 66 -10.19 -5.09 7.56
CA VAL A 66 -11.07 -5.43 8.69
C VAL A 66 -10.30 -5.66 9.97
#